data_AF-A0A2R7MGM0-F1
#
_entry.id   AF-A0A2R7MGM0-F1
#
_cell.length_a   1.000
_cell.length_b   1.000
_cell.length_c   1.000
_cell.angle_alpha   90.00
_cell.angle_beta   90.00
_cell.angle_gamma   90.00
#
_symmetry.space_group_name_H-M   'P 1'
#
loop_
_entity.id
_entity.type
_entity.pdbx_description
1 polymer ?
#
loop_
_entity_poly.entity_id
_entity_poly.type
_entity_poly.pdbx_seq_one_letter_code
_entity_poly.pdbx_strand_id
1 'polypeptide(L)' 'MTETAPTQVFDYFSQVDLPTPTLSDDEVRRLFAETFGVEIDVDALGSQQDQNFRVFRRGQVEPLGVLKLSNPVFS' A
#
# COMPACT_ATOMS: atom_id res chain seq x y z
N MET A 1 37.71 -5.55 -0.06
CA MET A 1 36.68 -4.73 0.60
C MET A 1 35.71 -4.33 -0.49
N THR A 2 34.52 -4.91 -0.51
CA THR A 2 33.54 -4.69 -1.58
C THR A 2 32.85 -3.37 -1.31
N GLU A 3 32.99 -2.41 -2.22
CA GLU A 3 32.34 -1.11 -2.15
C GLU A 3 30.83 -1.31 -2.35
N THR A 4 30.06 -1.12 -1.28
CA THR A 4 28.59 -1.09 -1.37
C THR A 4 28.21 0.11 -2.22
N ALA A 5 27.60 -0.13 -3.39
CA ALA A 5 27.10 0.93 -4.25
C ALA A 5 26.21 1.89 -3.43
N PRO A 6 26.31 3.21 -3.63
CA PRO A 6 25.54 4.17 -2.84
C PRO A 6 24.05 3.93 -3.05
N THR A 7 23.30 3.80 -1.96
CA THR A 7 21.84 3.75 -1.98
C THR A 7 21.33 5.04 -2.63
N GLN A 8 20.66 4.90 -3.78
CA GLN A 8 20.06 6.04 -4.46
C GLN A 8 18.88 6.55 -3.63
N VAL A 9 19.08 7.65 -2.92
CA VAL A 9 18.05 8.34 -2.13
C VAL A 9 17.15 9.20 -3.02
N PHE A 10 15.85 9.19 -2.73
CA PHE A 10 14.86 9.94 -3.49
C PHE A 10 14.82 11.42 -3.10
N ASP A 11 14.86 12.32 -4.09
CA ASP A 11 14.77 13.77 -3.88
C ASP A 11 13.32 14.28 -4.00
N TYR A 12 12.69 14.47 -2.83
CA TYR A 12 11.31 14.93 -2.66
C TYR A 12 11.04 16.32 -3.26
N PHE A 13 12.04 17.21 -3.32
CA PHE A 13 11.85 18.57 -3.83
C PHE A 13 11.92 18.64 -5.36
N SER A 14 12.49 17.61 -5.99
CA SER A 14 12.63 17.52 -7.45
C SER A 14 11.42 16.91 -8.17
N GLN A 15 10.57 16.16 -7.47
CA GLN A 15 9.40 15.51 -8.04
C GLN A 15 8.11 16.14 -7.51
N VAL A 16 7.28 16.66 -8.40
CA VAL A 16 6.01 17.33 -8.07
C VAL A 16 4.97 16.33 -7.56
N ASP A 17 5.03 15.07 -8.03
CA ASP A 17 4.16 13.98 -7.61
C ASP A 17 4.99 12.72 -7.33
N LEU A 18 4.72 12.07 -6.20
CA LEU A 18 5.26 10.75 -5.91
C LEU A 18 4.47 9.69 -6.67
N PRO A 19 5.12 8.62 -7.18
CA PRO A 19 4.39 7.46 -7.66
C PRO A 19 3.69 6.81 -6.47
N THR A 20 2.42 7.15 -6.22
CA THR A 20 1.60 6.47 -5.21
C THR A 20 1.44 5.01 -5.62
N PRO A 21 1.38 4.05 -4.68
CA PRO A 21 0.92 2.71 -5.02
C PRO A 21 -0.44 2.83 -5.75
N THR A 22 -0.60 2.10 -6.84
CA THR A 22 -1.79 2.17 -7.71
C THR A 22 -2.42 0.79 -7.86
N LEU A 23 -2.31 -0.03 -6.81
CA LEU A 23 -2.98 -1.32 -6.78
C LEU A 23 -4.49 -1.09 -6.86
N SER A 24 -5.13 -1.82 -7.76
CA SER A 24 -6.59 -1.88 -7.83
C SER A 24 -7.16 -2.62 -6.62
N ASP A 25 -8.42 -2.36 -6.27
CA ASP A 25 -9.10 -3.05 -5.16
C ASP A 25 -9.02 -4.58 -5.29
N ASP A 26 -9.10 -5.11 -6.51
CA ASP A 26 -8.99 -6.55 -6.75
C ASP A 26 -7.60 -7.11 -6.47
N GLU A 27 -6.54 -6.36 -6.79
CA GLU A 27 -5.17 -6.75 -6.43
C GLU A 27 -4.96 -6.66 -4.91
N VAL A 28 -5.52 -5.64 -4.26
CA VAL A 28 -5.47 -5.51 -2.79
C VAL A 28 -6.16 -6.69 -2.11
N ARG A 29 -7.34 -7.09 -2.59
CA ARG A 29 -8.07 -8.27 -2.07
C ARG A 29 -7.26 -9.55 -2.23
N ARG A 30 -6.69 -9.79 -3.43
CA ARG A 30 -5.85 -10.97 -3.69
C ARG A 30 -4.62 -10.98 -2.78
N LEU A 31 -3.91 -9.85 -2.69
CA LEU A 31 -2.73 -9.72 -1.84
C LEU A 31 -3.06 -10.01 -0.37
N PHE A 32 -4.19 -9.50 0.13
CA PHE A 32 -4.61 -9.73 1.50
C PHE A 32 -4.97 -11.20 1.75
N ALA A 33 -5.66 -11.84 0.81
CA ALA A 33 -5.98 -13.27 0.89
C ALA A 33 -4.72 -14.13 0.84
N GLU A 34 -3.76 -13.83 -0.03
CA GLU A 34 -2.49 -14.55 -0.14
C GLU A 34 -1.61 -14.37 1.11
N THR A 35 -1.63 -13.19 1.73
CA THR A 35 -0.79 -12.86 2.89
C THR A 35 -1.39 -13.35 4.21
N PHE A 36 -2.71 -13.23 4.38
CA PHE A 36 -3.39 -13.45 5.66
C PHE A 36 -4.41 -14.59 5.64
N GLY A 37 -4.75 -15.15 4.47
CA GLY A 37 -5.74 -16.22 4.33
C GLY A 37 -7.19 -15.78 4.57
N VAL A 38 -7.50 -14.50 4.40
CA VAL A 38 -8.83 -13.93 4.67
C VAL A 38 -9.36 -13.20 3.44
N GLU A 39 -10.57 -13.56 3.02
CA GLU A 39 -11.33 -12.85 1.99
C GLU A 39 -11.93 -11.56 2.55
N ILE A 40 -11.68 -10.45 1.86
CA ILE A 40 -12.07 -9.11 2.32
C ILE A 40 -12.77 -8.29 1.23
N ASP A 41 -13.54 -7.30 1.66
CA ASP A 41 -13.92 -6.14 0.87
C ASP A 41 -13.12 -4.92 1.37
N VAL A 42 -12.89 -3.95 0.48
CA VAL A 42 -12.08 -2.75 0.77
C VAL A 42 -12.79 -1.49 0.32
N ASP A 43 -12.66 -0.44 1.13
CA ASP A 43 -13.04 0.92 0.77
C ASP A 43 -11.79 1.82 0.83
N ALA A 44 -11.47 2.48 -0.29
CA ALA A 44 -10.35 3.41 -0.36
C ALA A 44 -10.61 4.65 0.52
N LEU A 45 -9.63 5.00 1.36
CA LEU A 45 -9.68 6.20 2.22
C LEU A 45 -9.02 7.42 1.58
N GLY A 46 -8.32 7.23 0.46
CA GLY A 46 -7.45 8.25 -0.14
C GLY A 46 -6.15 8.46 0.65
N SER A 47 -5.10 8.87 -0.05
CA SER A 47 -3.81 9.26 0.53
C SER A 47 -2.88 9.79 -0.57
N GLN A 48 -1.97 10.69 -0.20
CA GLN A 48 -0.97 11.24 -1.13
C GLN A 48 0.34 10.44 -1.14
N GLN A 49 0.56 9.55 -0.17
CA GLN A 49 1.85 8.87 0.03
C GLN A 49 1.69 7.36 -0.04
N ASP A 50 0.80 6.81 0.79
CA ASP A 50 0.44 5.39 0.81
C ASP A 50 -0.88 5.14 0.05
N GLN A 51 -1.29 3.88 -0.12
CA GLN A 51 -2.71 3.55 -0.29
C GLN A 51 -3.29 3.07 1.04
N ASN A 52 -4.40 3.68 1.47
CA ASN A 52 -5.08 3.35 2.71
C ASN A 52 -6.48 2.82 2.42
N PHE A 53 -6.85 1.72 3.07
CA PHE A 53 -8.15 1.09 2.91
C PHE A 53 -8.78 0.78 4.26
N ARG A 54 -10.09 0.97 4.37
CA ARG A 54 -10.87 0.23 5.39
C ARG A 54 -11.07 -1.18 4.88
N VAL A 55 -10.87 -2.14 5.78
CA VAL A 55 -10.98 -3.57 5.47
C VAL A 55 -12.19 -4.13 6.18
N PHE A 56 -13.00 -4.89 5.44
CA PHE A 56 -14.15 -5.62 5.96
C PHE A 56 -14.00 -7.08 5.61
N ARG A 57 -14.45 -7.99 6.47
CA ARG A 57 -14.58 -9.39 6.05
C ARG A 57 -15.61 -9.44 4.92
N ARG A 58 -15.37 -10.28 3.90
CA ARG A 58 -16.23 -10.29 2.72
C ARG A 58 -17.71 -10.45 3.07
N GLY A 59 -18.54 -9.52 2.60
CA GLY A 59 -19.99 -9.47 2.87
C GLY A 59 -20.39 -8.99 4.27
N GLN A 60 -19.45 -8.52 5.09
CA GLN A 60 -19.73 -7.93 6.41
C GLN A 60 -19.60 -6.41 6.38
N VAL A 61 -20.26 -5.75 7.32
CA VAL A 61 -20.26 -4.28 7.46
C VAL A 61 -19.39 -3.79 8.62
N GLU A 62 -19.00 -4.69 9.53
CA GLU A 62 -18.10 -4.35 10.64
C GLU A 62 -16.65 -4.37 10.14
N PRO A 63 -15.88 -3.29 10.33
CA PRO A 63 -14.50 -3.24 9.88
C PRO A 63 -13.60 -4.18 10.67
N LEU A 64 -12.75 -4.92 9.95
CA LEU A 64 -11.63 -5.67 10.53
C LEU A 64 -10.48 -4.75 10.95
N GLY A 65 -10.31 -3.63 10.24
CA GLY A 65 -9.24 -2.68 10.50
C GLY A 65 -8.94 -1.78 9.31
N VAL A 66 -7.72 -1.23 9.30
CA VAL A 66 -7.18 -0.39 8.22
C VAL A 66 -5.95 -1.07 7.63
N LEU A 67 -5.94 -1.26 6.31
CA LEU A 67 -4.77 -1.69 5.56
C LEU A 67 -4.04 -0.46 5.03
N LYS A 68 -2.72 -0.45 5.21
CA LYS A 68 -1.81 0.56 4.65
C LYS A 68 -0.81 -0.14 3.73
N LEU A 69 -0.75 0.30 2.48
CA LEU A 69 0.26 -0.13 1.52
C LEU A 69 1.25 1.01 1.36
N SER A 70 2.44 0.82 1.95
CA SER A 70 3.49 1.83 1.95
C SER A 70 4.11 2.01 0.57
N ASN A 71 4.42 3.25 0.23
CA ASN A 71 5.18 3.55 -0.97
C ASN A 71 6.67 3.26 -0.74
N PRO A 72 7.32 2.42 -1.59
CA PRO A 72 8.71 2.02 -1.39
C PRO A 72 9.71 3.18 -1.45
N VAL A 73 9.31 4.33 -2.00
CA VAL A 73 10.13 5.55 -2.03
C VAL A 73 10.44 6.10 -0.63
N PHE A 74 9.63 5.75 0.36
CA PHE A 74 9.85 6.07 1.77
C PHE A 74 10.41 4.82 2.48
N SER A 75 11.72 4.61 2.36
CA SER A 75 12.46 3.54 3.06
C SER A 75 13.74 4.06 3.72
#